data_AF-A0A6J7AXW8-F1
#
_entry.id   AF-A0A6J7AXW8-F1
#
_cell.length_a   1.000
_cell.length_b   1.000
_cell.length_c   1.000
_cell.angle_alpha   90.00
_cell.angle_beta   90.00
_cell.angle_gamma   90.00
#
_symmetry.space_group_name_H-M   'P 1'
#
loop_
_entity.id
_entity.type
_entity.pdbx_description
1 polymer ?
#
loop_
_entity_poly.entity_id
_entity_poly.type
_entity_poly.pdbx_seq_one_letter_code
_entity_poly.pdbx_strand_id
1 'polypeptide(L)' 'MQIYPALEGVYGLQLNKILLGADVKKTLTETNSLFSNLLGGNMLLPYKGKSYDDTLQATKDLIASLS' A
#
# COMPACT_ATOMS: atom_id res chain seq x y z
N MET A 1 -12.90 5.12 -10.75
CA MET A 1 -13.16 4.63 -9.38
C MET A 1 -12.17 5.31 -8.46
N GLN A 2 -12.60 5.85 -7.32
CA GLN A 2 -11.66 6.41 -6.34
C GLN A 2 -10.96 5.23 -5.65
N ILE A 3 -9.70 4.96 -6.00
CA ILE A 3 -8.96 3.79 -5.49
C ILE A 3 -8.59 3.94 -4.00
N TYR A 4 -8.29 5.17 -3.57
CA TYR A 4 -7.84 5.45 -2.21
C TYR A 4 -8.91 5.10 -1.16
N PRO A 5 -10.18 5.53 -1.30
CA PRO A 5 -11.25 5.12 -0.37
C PRO A 5 -11.50 3.61 -0.34
N ALA A 6 -11.28 2.91 -1.47
CA ALA A 6 -11.44 1.46 -1.51
C ALA A 6 -10.34 0.74 -0.70
N LEU A 7 -9.09 1.20 -0.82
CA LEU A 7 -7.98 0.68 -0.02
C LEU A 7 -8.17 0.98 1.48
N GLU A 8 -8.60 2.20 1.81
CA GLU A 8 -8.93 2.58 3.19
C GLU A 8 -10.05 1.73 3.78
N GLY A 9 -11.11 1.47 3.01
CA GLY A 9 -12.20 0.59 3.41
C GLY A 9 -11.73 -0.84 3.70
N VAL A 10 -10.90 -1.41 2.83
CA VAL A 10 -10.29 -2.72 3.08
C VAL A 10 -9.45 -2.70 4.35
N TYR A 11 -8.57 -1.70 4.51
CA TYR A 11 -7.69 -1.63 5.66
C TYR A 11 -8.46 -1.49 6.98
N GLY A 12 -9.45 -0.60 7.03
CA GLY A 12 -10.31 -0.41 8.20
C GLY A 12 -11.06 -1.67 8.61
N LEU A 13 -11.60 -2.43 7.64
CA LEU A 13 -12.26 -3.71 7.92
C LEU A 13 -11.30 -4.75 8.51
N GLN A 14 -10.07 -4.81 8.01
CA GLN A 14 -9.07 -5.76 8.48
C GLN A 14 -8.55 -5.39 9.88
N LEU A 15 -8.40 -4.09 10.17
CA LEU A 15 -8.14 -3.60 11.53
C LEU A 15 -9.26 -4.00 12.49
N ASN A 16 -10.53 -3.81 12.10
CA ASN A 16 -11.66 -4.21 12.94
C ASN A 16 -11.66 -5.71 13.24
N LYS A 17 -11.31 -6.58 12.28
CA LYS A 17 -11.17 -8.02 12.52
C LYS A 17 -10.09 -8.32 13.57
N ILE A 18 -8.94 -7.65 13.48
CA ILE A 18 -7.85 -7.82 14.46
C ILE A 18 -8.33 -7.38 15.85
N LEU A 19 -9.00 -6.24 15.95
CA LEU A 19 -9.55 -5.75 17.22
C LEU A 19 -10.61 -6.70 17.82
N LEU A 20 -11.29 -7.47 16.98
CA LEU A 20 -12.24 -8.52 17.39
C LEU A 20 -11.57 -9.88 17.66
N GLY A 21 -10.23 -9.96 17.65
CA GLY A 21 -9.46 -11.15 18.01
C GLY A 21 -9.04 -12.05 16.84
N ALA A 22 -9.13 -11.58 15.59
CA ALA A 22 -8.58 -12.33 14.45
C ALA A 22 -7.04 -12.41 14.51
N ASP A 23 -6.48 -13.46 13.89
CA ASP A 23 -5.03 -13.64 13.80
C ASP A 23 -4.38 -12.54 12.95
N VAL A 24 -3.44 -11.81 13.56
CA VAL A 24 -2.78 -10.65 12.94
C VAL A 24 -2.05 -11.01 11.65
N LYS A 25 -1.28 -12.11 11.65
CA LYS A 25 -0.46 -12.49 10.50
C LYS A 25 -1.33 -12.91 9.31
N LYS A 26 -2.38 -13.68 9.58
CA LYS A 26 -3.37 -14.08 8.59
C LYS A 26 -4.09 -12.87 8.02
N THR A 27 -4.58 -11.98 8.88
CA THR A 27 -5.28 -10.76 8.43
C THR A 27 -4.39 -9.84 7.62
N LEU A 28 -3.10 -9.70 7.96
CA LEU A 28 -2.14 -8.94 7.16
C LEU A 28 -1.92 -9.58 5.78
N THR A 29 -1.81 -10.90 5.71
CA THR A 29 -1.68 -11.65 4.45
C THR A 29 -2.90 -11.45 3.54
N GLU A 30 -4.10 -11.53 4.12
CA GLU A 30 -5.36 -11.25 3.41
C GLU A 30 -5.41 -9.81 2.91
N THR A 31 -5.02 -8.84 3.74
CA THR A 31 -4.98 -7.41 3.39
C THR A 31 -4.08 -7.17 2.18
N ASN A 32 -2.87 -7.72 2.18
CA ASN A 32 -1.93 -7.60 1.06
C ASN A 32 -2.48 -8.20 -0.24
N SER A 33 -3.19 -9.33 -0.13
CA SER A 33 -3.83 -9.97 -1.29
C SER A 33 -4.96 -9.11 -1.86
N LEU A 34 -5.81 -8.54 -1.01
CA LEU A 34 -6.89 -7.64 -1.41
C LEU A 34 -6.34 -6.35 -2.05
N PHE A 35 -5.30 -5.77 -1.48
CA PHE A 35 -4.62 -4.60 -2.04
C PHE A 35 -4.04 -4.90 -3.42
N SER A 36 -3.32 -6.02 -3.55
CA SER A 36 -2.74 -6.44 -4.84
C SER A 36 -3.81 -6.62 -5.92
N ASN A 37 -4.94 -7.22 -5.56
CA ASN A 37 -6.07 -7.40 -6.48
C ASN A 37 -6.71 -6.06 -6.88
N LEU A 38 -6.95 -5.17 -5.92
CA LEU A 38 -7.52 -3.85 -6.19
C LEU A 38 -6.60 -3.01 -7.07
N LEU A 39 -5.32 -2.93 -6.73
CA LEU A 39 -4.34 -2.17 -7.49
C LEU A 39 -4.11 -2.78 -8.88
N GLY A 40 -3.99 -4.10 -8.97
CA GLY A 40 -3.84 -4.81 -10.25
C GLY A 40 -5.06 -4.65 -11.15
N GLY A 41 -6.27 -4.81 -10.61
CA GLY A 41 -7.53 -4.62 -11.35
C GLY A 41 -7.74 -3.19 -11.84
N ASN A 42 -7.10 -2.20 -11.20
CA ASN A 42 -7.11 -0.80 -11.63
C ASN A 42 -5.85 -0.40 -12.43
N MET A 43 -5.06 -1.37 -12.91
CA MET A 43 -3.84 -1.16 -13.71
C MET A 43 -2.78 -0.28 -13.01
N LEU A 44 -2.80 -0.24 -11.67
CA LEU A 44 -1.80 0.43 -10.85
C LEU A 44 -0.62 -0.48 -10.50
N LEU A 45 -0.74 -1.78 -10.79
CA LEU A 45 0.34 -2.76 -10.77
C LEU A 45 0.57 -3.36 -12.17
N PRO A 46 1.83 -3.56 -12.59
CA PRO A 46 3.04 -3.06 -11.93
C PRO A 46 3.07 -1.52 -11.95
N TYR A 47 3.55 -0.91 -10.87
CA TYR A 47 3.69 0.54 -10.78
C TYR A 47 4.69 1.01 -11.84
N LYS A 48 4.27 1.96 -12.68
CA LYS A 48 5.09 2.45 -13.81
C LYS A 48 5.85 3.74 -13.51
N GLY A 49 5.60 4.35 -12.36
CA GLY A 49 6.31 5.55 -11.91
C GLY A 49 7.67 5.21 -11.31
N LYS A 50 8.51 6.23 -11.14
CA LYS A 50 9.69 6.10 -10.28
C LYS A 50 9.23 5.96 -8.84
N SER A 51 9.62 4.87 -8.19
CA SER A 51 9.49 4.70 -6.75
C SER A 51 10.74 5.29 -6.10
N TYR A 52 10.55 6.04 -5.02
CA TYR A 52 11.63 6.62 -4.23
C TYR A 52 11.47 6.11 -2.80
N ASP A 53 12.58 5.78 -2.16
CA ASP A 53 12.57 5.45 -0.74
C ASP A 53 12.44 6.74 0.08
N ASP A 54 11.52 6.74 1.05
CA ASP A 54 11.30 7.88 1.97
C ASP A 54 12.37 7.93 3.07
N THR A 55 13.66 7.86 2.68
CA THR A 55 14.80 8.05 3.59
C THR A 55 15.49 9.38 3.36
N LEU A 56 16.11 9.92 4.40
CA LEU A 56 16.86 11.18 4.30
C LEU A 56 17.99 11.08 3.27
N GLN A 57 18.68 9.94 3.22
CA GLN A 57 19.78 9.74 2.27
C GLN A 57 19.26 9.70 0.83
N ALA A 58 18.23 8.90 0.54
CA ALA A 58 17.60 8.86 -0.78
C ALA A 58 17.06 10.22 -1.21
N THR A 59 16.55 11.02 -0.27
CA THR A 59 16.12 12.40 -0.53
C THR A 59 17.30 13.29 -0.93
N LYS A 60 18.43 13.21 -0.22
CA LYS A 60 19.64 13.98 -0.58
C LYS A 60 20.16 13.59 -1.96
N ASP A 61 20.22 12.29 -2.23
CA ASP A 61 20.69 11.77 -3.51
C ASP A 61 19.77 12.21 -4.66
N LEU A 62 18.46 12.21 -4.43
CA LEU A 62 17.47 12.72 -5.37
C LEU A 62 17.67 14.22 -5.65
N ILE A 63 17.82 15.05 -4.60
CA ILE A 63 18.06 16.50 -4.76
C ILE A 63 19.33 16.75 -5.57
N ALA A 64 20.41 16.03 -5.28
CA ALA A 64 21.67 16.13 -6.03
C ALA A 64 21.50 15.76 -7.51
N SER A 65 20.65 14.76 -7.82
CA SER A 65 20.37 14.36 -9.22
C SER A 65 19.52 15.35 -10.02
N LEU A 66 18.82 16.27 -9.34
CA LEU A 66 17.95 17.27 -9.94
C LEU A 66 18.63 18.65 -10.09
N SER A 67 19.85 18.79 -9.58
CA SER A 67 20.66 20.01 -9.58
C SER A 67 21.63 20.03 -10.75
#